data_AF-A0A518IT70-F1
#
_entry.id   AF-A0A518IT70-F1
#
_cell.length_a   1.000
_cell.length_b   1.000
_cell.length_c   1.000
_cell.angle_alpha   90.00
_cell.angle_beta   90.00
_cell.angle_gamma   90.00
#
_symmetry.space_group_name_H-M   'P 1'
#
loop_
_entity.id
_entity.type
_entity.pdbx_description
1 polymer ?
#
loop_
_entity_poly.entity_id
_entity_poly.type
_entity_poly.pdbx_seq_one_letter_code
_entity_poly.pdbx_strand_id
1 'polypeptide(L)'
;MKQLSGWRCSIQIARGKNRVAKARMTGSLQQQFDSQQFPNDYQLVNGVAMHAENPECFHIPPNVIKRHISPGQFVELRIDSPRFSVHEDASEKCSCPSCNGELTKPILKHSHPASLVPLPNQNVISRGWGEDFWVKVEQRSGGLFKGTVDNPLVETRLHGLKQSDEMIFNEDHILAVHDIHRQQLVAGMEVADLKELAQWVASLRGDA
;
A
#
# COMPACT_ATOMS: atom_id res chain seq x y z
N MET A 1 49.08 45.09 -48.74
CA MET A 1 48.38 44.46 -49.88
C MET A 1 47.05 43.92 -49.39
N LYS A 2 45.96 44.34 -50.07
CA LYS A 2 44.65 43.69 -50.32
C LYS A 2 43.89 43.04 -49.14
N GLN A 3 42.75 43.59 -48.70
CA GLN A 3 41.38 43.48 -49.26
C GLN A 3 40.76 42.07 -49.26
N LEU A 4 39.66 41.95 -48.50
CA LEU A 4 38.33 41.42 -48.84
C LEU A 4 38.18 40.03 -49.48
N SER A 5 37.47 39.14 -48.79
CA SER A 5 36.21 38.47 -49.24
C SER A 5 35.78 37.48 -48.14
N GLY A 6 34.51 37.25 -47.80
CA GLY A 6 33.28 37.54 -48.52
C GLY A 6 32.48 36.25 -48.78
N TRP A 7 31.67 35.86 -47.79
CA TRP A 7 30.30 35.28 -47.91
C TRP A 7 30.02 33.81 -48.32
N ARG A 8 29.17 33.21 -47.46
CA ARG A 8 27.98 32.34 -47.65
C ARG A 8 28.07 30.79 -47.55
N CYS A 9 27.49 30.33 -46.43
CA CYS A 9 26.30 29.47 -46.30
C CYS A 9 26.31 28.06 -46.93
N SER A 10 26.24 27.03 -46.07
CA SER A 10 25.23 25.97 -46.18
C SER A 10 25.01 25.29 -44.81
N ILE A 11 23.74 25.26 -44.42
CA ILE A 11 23.17 24.54 -43.28
C ILE A 11 23.25 23.04 -43.55
N GLN A 12 23.60 22.24 -42.53
CA GLN A 12 22.87 20.99 -42.25
C GLN A 12 23.08 20.56 -40.79
N ILE A 13 22.02 20.76 -40.01
CA ILE A 13 21.87 20.30 -38.62
C ILE A 13 21.65 18.78 -38.68
N ALA A 14 22.64 17.99 -38.26
CA ALA A 14 22.45 16.57 -38.01
C ALA A 14 21.86 16.38 -36.59
N ARG A 15 20.52 16.32 -36.52
CA ARG A 15 19.78 15.87 -35.32
C ARG A 15 19.93 14.35 -35.18
N GLY A 16 20.95 13.90 -34.44
CA GLY A 16 21.01 12.54 -33.94
C GLY A 16 20.18 12.38 -32.66
N LYS A 17 18.85 12.17 -32.79
CA LYS A 17 18.01 11.75 -31.67
C LYS A 17 18.03 10.21 -31.56
N ASN A 18 19.02 9.65 -30.86
CA ASN A 18 18.88 8.32 -30.28
C ASN A 18 18.29 8.46 -28.86
N ARG A 19 16.97 8.62 -28.78
CA ARG A 19 16.23 8.24 -27.58
C ARG A 19 15.55 6.93 -27.89
N VAL A 20 16.10 5.85 -27.36
CA VAL A 20 15.34 4.62 -27.12
C VAL A 20 14.26 5.03 -26.12
N ALA A 21 13.08 5.38 -26.62
CA ALA A 21 11.90 5.50 -25.81
C ALA A 21 11.62 4.09 -25.29
N LYS A 22 11.99 3.83 -24.03
CA LYS A 22 11.47 2.69 -23.27
C LYS A 22 9.97 2.93 -23.16
N ALA A 23 9.21 2.34 -24.08
CA ALA A 23 7.76 2.37 -24.04
C ALA A 23 7.35 1.76 -22.70
N ARG A 24 6.92 2.61 -21.76
CA ARG A 24 6.27 2.16 -20.52
C ARG A 24 4.98 1.51 -20.99
N MET A 25 4.90 0.19 -20.92
CA MET A 25 3.66 -0.56 -21.16
C MET A 25 2.67 -0.13 -20.08
N THR A 26 1.94 0.96 -20.31
CA THR A 26 0.89 1.45 -19.40
C THR A 26 -0.38 0.68 -19.68
N GLY A 27 -0.41 -0.59 -19.26
CA GLY A 27 -1.66 -1.31 -19.09
C GLY A 27 -2.55 -0.56 -18.10
N SER A 28 -3.87 -0.66 -18.24
CA SER A 28 -4.80 -0.09 -17.27
C SER A 28 -4.49 -0.60 -15.86
N LEU A 29 -4.83 0.15 -14.81
CA LEU A 29 -4.63 -0.32 -13.43
C LEU A 29 -5.30 -1.68 -13.19
N GLN A 30 -6.43 -1.94 -13.86
CA GLN A 30 -7.10 -3.24 -13.83
C GLN A 30 -6.19 -4.36 -14.36
N GLN A 31 -5.58 -4.20 -15.53
CA GLN A 31 -4.67 -5.22 -16.09
C GLN A 31 -3.46 -5.47 -15.19
N GLN A 32 -2.94 -4.43 -14.55
CA GLN A 32 -1.84 -4.56 -13.59
C GLN A 32 -2.30 -5.29 -12.32
N PHE A 33 -3.50 -4.98 -11.81
CA PHE A 33 -4.10 -5.67 -10.68
C PHE A 33 -4.30 -7.17 -10.97
N ASP A 34 -4.91 -7.50 -12.11
CA ASP A 34 -5.23 -8.88 -12.50
C ASP A 34 -3.97 -9.74 -12.73
N SER A 35 -2.86 -9.12 -13.14
CA SER A 35 -1.59 -9.81 -13.39
C SER A 35 -0.63 -9.80 -12.19
N GLN A 36 -0.91 -9.01 -11.15
CA GLN A 36 -0.11 -8.98 -9.94
C GLN A 36 -0.25 -10.30 -9.19
N GLN A 37 0.87 -10.90 -8.82
CA GLN A 37 0.93 -12.14 -8.07
C GLN A 37 2.04 -12.03 -7.02
N PHE A 38 1.82 -12.61 -5.85
CA PHE A 38 2.85 -12.73 -4.82
C PHE A 38 3.27 -14.20 -4.70
N PRO A 39 4.56 -14.50 -4.53
CA PRO A 39 5.02 -15.87 -4.31
C PRO A 39 4.46 -16.49 -3.03
N ASN A 40 4.59 -17.81 -2.91
CA ASN A 40 4.26 -18.58 -1.70
C ASN A 40 2.82 -18.37 -1.19
N ASP A 41 1.88 -18.27 -2.14
CA ASP A 41 0.44 -18.14 -1.91
C ASP A 41 0.03 -16.91 -1.08
N TYR A 42 0.93 -15.93 -0.96
CA TYR A 42 0.61 -14.66 -0.33
C TYR A 42 -0.39 -13.87 -1.17
N GLN A 43 -1.30 -13.19 -0.49
CA GLN A 43 -2.33 -12.35 -1.10
C GLN A 43 -2.55 -11.11 -0.24
N LEU A 44 -3.04 -10.04 -0.87
CA LEU A 44 -3.58 -8.93 -0.11
C LEU A 44 -4.90 -9.37 0.52
N VAL A 45 -5.03 -9.11 1.81
CA VAL A 45 -6.23 -9.50 2.56
C VAL A 45 -7.37 -8.55 2.22
N ASN A 46 -8.54 -9.12 1.91
CA ASN A 46 -9.76 -8.35 1.74
C ASN A 46 -10.30 -7.94 3.13
N GLY A 47 -10.15 -6.65 3.46
CA GLY A 47 -10.58 -6.10 4.74
C GLY A 47 -12.10 -6.12 4.93
N VAL A 48 -12.89 -6.01 3.86
CA VAL A 48 -14.36 -6.10 3.92
C VAL A 48 -14.78 -7.51 4.31
N ALA A 49 -14.19 -8.54 3.69
CA ALA A 49 -14.46 -9.93 4.05
C ALA A 49 -14.02 -10.23 5.49
N MET A 50 -12.81 -9.82 5.88
CA MET A 50 -12.31 -10.00 7.25
C MET A 50 -13.18 -9.30 8.30
N HIS A 51 -13.66 -8.09 8.00
CA HIS A 51 -14.59 -7.35 8.87
C HIS A 51 -15.92 -8.09 8.99
N ALA A 52 -16.49 -8.59 7.89
CA ALA A 52 -17.74 -9.34 7.92
C ALA A 52 -17.63 -10.64 8.74
N GLU A 53 -16.47 -11.30 8.71
CA GLU A 53 -16.20 -12.50 9.51
C GLU A 53 -15.92 -12.17 10.99
N ASN A 54 -15.35 -10.99 11.29
CA ASN A 54 -14.90 -10.61 12.63
C ASN A 54 -15.28 -9.15 13.00
N PRO A 55 -16.58 -8.79 13.00
CA PRO A 55 -17.02 -7.38 13.03
C PRO A 55 -16.64 -6.64 14.31
N GLU A 56 -16.52 -7.36 15.43
CA GLU A 56 -16.19 -6.81 16.75
C GLU A 56 -14.68 -6.56 16.96
N CYS A 57 -13.82 -7.19 16.16
CA CYS A 57 -12.37 -7.20 16.38
C CYS A 57 -11.56 -6.68 15.19
N PHE A 58 -12.18 -6.58 14.01
CA PHE A 58 -11.54 -6.15 12.79
C PHE A 58 -12.32 -4.99 12.19
N HIS A 59 -11.94 -3.76 12.52
CA HIS A 59 -12.59 -2.56 11.96
C HIS A 59 -11.84 -2.06 10.73
N ILE A 60 -12.58 -1.54 9.76
CA ILE A 60 -12.05 -0.93 8.54
C ILE A 60 -12.62 0.48 8.37
N PRO A 61 -11.96 1.37 7.60
CA PRO A 61 -12.50 2.69 7.29
C PRO A 61 -13.84 2.57 6.58
N PRO A 62 -14.84 3.40 6.91
CA PRO A 62 -16.12 3.39 6.21
C PRO A 62 -15.94 3.89 4.77
N ASN A 63 -16.89 3.56 3.90
CA ASN A 63 -16.84 3.94 2.49
C ASN A 63 -16.68 5.45 2.27
N VAL A 64 -17.31 6.28 3.11
CA VAL A 64 -17.12 7.75 3.07
C VAL A 64 -15.66 8.15 3.23
N ILE A 65 -14.90 7.51 4.10
CA ILE A 65 -13.46 7.79 4.26
C ILE A 65 -12.70 7.30 3.02
N LYS A 66 -13.00 6.09 2.52
CA LYS A 66 -12.35 5.52 1.33
C LYS A 66 -12.57 6.36 0.07
N ARG A 67 -13.73 7.02 -0.08
CA ARG A 67 -14.01 7.95 -1.19
C ARG A 67 -13.06 9.14 -1.23
N HIS A 68 -12.54 9.58 -0.10
CA HIS A 68 -11.65 10.74 0.01
C HIS A 68 -10.16 10.40 -0.02
N ILE A 69 -9.80 9.11 -0.19
CA ILE A 69 -8.40 8.70 -0.33
C ILE A 69 -7.82 9.23 -1.65
N SER A 70 -6.71 9.94 -1.53
CA SER A 70 -6.06 10.69 -2.62
C SER A 70 -4.55 10.41 -2.69
N PRO A 71 -3.90 10.66 -3.85
CA PRO A 71 -2.45 10.58 -3.96
C PRO A 71 -1.70 11.38 -2.88
N GLY A 72 -0.61 10.81 -2.39
CA GLY A 72 0.20 11.35 -1.30
C GLY A 72 -0.22 10.88 0.10
N GLN A 73 -1.36 10.19 0.24
CA GLN A 73 -1.83 9.68 1.52
C GLN A 73 -1.30 8.27 1.82
N PHE A 74 -1.17 7.93 3.10
CA PHE A 74 -0.79 6.60 3.56
C PHE A 74 -2.02 5.77 3.96
N VAL A 75 -2.06 4.54 3.46
CA VAL A 75 -3.06 3.52 3.80
C VAL A 75 -2.38 2.27 4.32
N GLU A 76 -3.01 1.59 5.27
CA GLU A 76 -2.54 0.30 5.78
C GLU A 76 -3.16 -0.83 4.96
N LEU A 77 -2.33 -1.77 4.52
CA LEU A 77 -2.72 -3.01 3.86
C LEU A 77 -2.17 -4.19 4.66
N ARG A 78 -2.73 -5.39 4.43
CA ARG A 78 -2.18 -6.65 4.93
C ARG A 78 -1.84 -7.57 3.77
N ILE A 79 -0.65 -8.15 3.83
CA ILE A 79 -0.27 -9.30 3.00
C ILE A 79 -0.19 -10.54 3.90
N ASP A 80 -0.85 -11.62 3.51
CA ASP A 80 -0.89 -12.85 4.30
C ASP A 80 -1.00 -14.08 3.39
N SER A 81 -0.59 -15.24 3.90
CA SER A 81 -0.67 -16.52 3.19
C SER A 81 -1.39 -17.56 4.06
N PRO A 82 -2.29 -18.39 3.52
CA PRO A 82 -2.85 -19.52 4.28
C PRO A 82 -1.77 -20.55 4.65
N ARG A 83 -0.61 -20.51 3.99
CA ARG A 83 0.46 -21.47 4.13
C ARG A 83 1.33 -21.13 5.34
N PHE A 84 0.89 -21.54 6.53
CA PHE A 84 1.73 -21.51 7.72
C PHE A 84 2.81 -22.60 7.60
N SER A 85 4.07 -22.19 7.39
CA SER A 85 5.19 -23.13 7.33
C SER A 85 5.84 -23.24 8.70
N VAL A 86 5.28 -24.07 9.57
CA VAL A 86 6.08 -24.70 10.62
C VAL A 86 7.05 -25.64 9.94
N HIS A 87 8.32 -25.24 9.87
CA HIS A 87 9.39 -26.24 9.74
C HIS A 87 9.19 -27.30 10.83
N GLU A 88 9.47 -28.58 10.55
CA GLU A 88 9.25 -29.68 11.52
C GLU A 88 9.91 -29.42 12.89
N ASP A 89 10.98 -28.61 12.91
CA ASP A 89 11.72 -28.23 14.11
C ASP A 89 11.22 -26.92 14.79
N ALA A 90 10.23 -26.23 14.19
CA ALA A 90 9.68 -25.00 14.72
C ALA A 90 8.43 -25.28 15.56
N SER A 91 8.36 -24.66 16.75
CA SER A 91 7.20 -24.79 17.64
C SER A 91 5.89 -24.40 16.91
N GLU A 92 4.91 -25.30 16.91
CA GLU A 92 3.58 -25.09 16.30
C GLU A 92 2.84 -23.84 16.81
N LYS A 93 3.24 -23.38 17.99
CA LYS A 93 2.66 -22.23 18.68
C LYS A 93 3.76 -21.24 19.02
N CYS A 94 3.44 -19.96 18.86
CA CYS A 94 4.23 -18.84 19.37
C CYS A 94 3.55 -18.30 20.63
N SER A 95 4.32 -17.81 21.60
CA SER A 95 3.75 -17.13 22.77
C SER A 95 3.60 -15.64 22.51
N CYS A 96 2.42 -15.08 22.74
CA CYS A 96 2.21 -13.64 22.73
C CYS A 96 3.05 -12.98 23.84
N PRO A 97 3.99 -12.05 23.54
CA PRO A 97 4.84 -11.43 24.55
C PRO A 97 4.06 -10.53 25.53
N SER A 98 2.80 -10.18 25.22
CA SER A 98 1.97 -9.30 26.05
C SER A 98 1.06 -10.06 27.01
N CYS A 99 0.60 -11.26 26.68
CA CYS A 99 -0.35 -12.01 27.50
C CYS A 99 0.03 -13.47 27.75
N ASN A 100 1.17 -13.93 27.23
CA ASN A 100 1.59 -15.33 27.20
C ASN A 100 0.56 -16.30 26.58
N GLY A 101 -0.39 -15.77 25.81
CA GLY A 101 -1.36 -16.58 25.06
C GLY A 101 -0.69 -17.30 23.90
N GLU A 102 -1.24 -18.45 23.50
CA GLU A 102 -0.81 -19.18 22.33
C GLU A 102 -1.28 -18.47 21.04
N LEU A 103 -0.34 -18.13 20.17
CA LEU A 103 -0.56 -17.58 18.84
C LEU A 103 -0.05 -18.60 17.82
N THR A 104 -0.96 -19.19 17.07
CA THR A 104 -0.59 -20.12 15.99
C THR A 104 -0.13 -19.40 14.73
N LYS A 105 -0.50 -18.12 14.54
CA LYS A 105 -0.07 -17.32 13.37
C LYS A 105 -0.15 -15.81 13.67
N PRO A 106 0.88 -15.20 14.30
CA PRO A 106 0.88 -13.77 14.56
C PRO A 106 0.96 -12.97 13.25
N ILE A 107 0.42 -11.75 13.29
CA ILE A 107 0.54 -10.77 12.22
C ILE A 107 1.56 -9.73 12.66
N LEU A 108 2.59 -9.51 11.84
CA LEU A 108 3.57 -8.45 12.03
C LEU A 108 2.92 -7.11 11.74
N LYS A 109 3.21 -6.08 12.54
CA LYS A 109 2.59 -4.77 12.39
C LYS A 109 3.61 -3.65 12.37
N HIS A 110 3.35 -2.64 11.55
CA HIS A 110 4.08 -1.38 11.52
C HIS A 110 3.22 -0.25 12.07
N SER A 111 3.62 0.35 13.19
CA SER A 111 2.84 1.43 13.81
C SER A 111 2.75 2.69 12.94
N HIS A 112 3.78 2.94 12.11
CA HIS A 112 3.87 4.14 11.29
C HIS A 112 4.52 3.87 9.93
N PRO A 113 4.23 4.70 8.91
CA PRO A 113 5.02 4.76 7.69
C PRO A 113 6.49 5.10 7.99
N ALA A 114 7.44 4.43 7.33
CA ALA A 114 8.87 4.65 7.51
C ALA A 114 9.33 6.05 7.09
N SER A 115 8.60 6.68 6.17
CA SER A 115 8.90 8.03 5.71
C SER A 115 8.50 9.13 6.70
N LEU A 116 7.65 8.83 7.68
CA LEU A 116 7.21 9.79 8.70
C LEU A 116 8.07 9.75 9.96
N VAL A 117 8.51 8.57 10.38
CA VAL A 117 9.30 8.40 11.61
C VAL A 117 10.34 7.29 11.44
N PRO A 118 11.51 7.39 12.11
CA PRO A 118 12.44 6.28 12.17
C PRO A 118 11.77 5.04 12.78
N LEU A 119 11.88 3.91 12.09
CA LEU A 119 11.34 2.64 12.57
C LEU A 119 12.38 1.88 13.40
N PRO A 120 11.96 1.10 14.41
CA PRO A 120 12.86 0.24 15.15
C PRO A 120 13.45 -0.85 14.24
N ASN A 121 14.65 -1.32 14.57
CA ASN A 121 15.25 -2.46 13.86
C ASN A 121 14.38 -3.71 14.04
N GLN A 122 14.03 -4.34 12.92
CA GLN A 122 13.23 -5.57 12.91
C GLN A 122 14.13 -6.80 13.00
N ASN A 123 14.43 -7.25 14.21
CA ASN A 123 15.13 -8.51 14.46
C ASN A 123 14.12 -9.65 14.69
N VAL A 124 13.28 -9.91 13.68
CA VAL A 124 12.26 -10.97 13.73
C VAL A 124 12.73 -12.15 12.89
N ILE A 125 12.57 -13.37 13.41
CA ILE A 125 12.87 -14.60 12.68
C ILE A 125 11.74 -14.86 11.69
N SER A 126 12.09 -15.00 10.41
CA SER A 126 11.15 -15.35 9.33
C SER A 126 10.47 -16.70 9.62
N ARG A 127 9.14 -16.71 9.60
CA ARG A 127 8.27 -17.86 9.91
C ARG A 127 7.06 -17.97 8.98
N GLY A 128 6.96 -17.15 7.94
CA GLY A 128 5.81 -17.15 7.03
C GLY A 128 4.59 -16.48 7.64
N TRP A 129 4.81 -15.43 8.43
CA TRP A 129 3.73 -14.64 9.03
C TRP A 129 3.12 -13.67 8.03
N GLY A 130 1.88 -13.25 8.30
CA GLY A 130 1.29 -12.11 7.63
C GLY A 130 1.84 -10.80 8.19
N GLU A 131 1.74 -9.73 7.42
CA GLU A 131 2.30 -8.42 7.77
C GLU A 131 1.33 -7.29 7.38
N ASP A 132 1.02 -6.42 8.35
CA ASP A 132 0.32 -5.14 8.19
C ASP A 132 1.35 -4.04 7.92
N PHE A 133 1.21 -3.32 6.81
CA PHE A 133 2.18 -2.32 6.39
C PHE A 133 1.52 -1.12 5.70
N TRP A 134 2.23 0.00 5.71
CA TRP A 134 1.83 1.25 5.10
C TRP A 134 2.27 1.34 3.64
N VAL A 135 1.35 1.81 2.83
CA VAL A 135 1.54 2.11 1.40
C VAL A 135 1.21 3.56 1.17
N LYS A 136 2.09 4.27 0.46
CA LYS A 136 1.81 5.62 -0.02
C LYS A 136 1.05 5.54 -1.33
N VAL A 137 -0.14 6.14 -1.39
CA VAL A 137 -0.96 6.18 -2.60
C VAL A 137 -0.31 7.10 -3.64
N GLU A 138 -0.11 6.61 -4.85
CA GLU A 138 0.48 7.38 -5.96
C GLU A 138 -0.57 7.72 -7.04
N GLN A 139 -1.52 6.82 -7.27
CA GLN A 139 -2.57 6.99 -8.26
C GLN A 139 -3.85 6.29 -7.83
N ARG A 140 -4.99 6.85 -8.23
CA ARG A 140 -6.32 6.24 -8.10
C ARG A 140 -7.04 6.22 -9.43
N SER A 141 -7.77 5.14 -9.71
CA SER A 141 -8.73 5.05 -10.81
C SER A 141 -9.92 4.20 -10.37
N GLY A 142 -11.07 4.85 -10.16
CA GLY A 142 -12.23 4.19 -9.53
C GLY A 142 -11.89 3.68 -8.13
N GLY A 143 -12.20 2.40 -7.88
CA GLY A 143 -11.86 1.69 -6.64
C GLY A 143 -10.46 1.04 -6.63
N LEU A 144 -9.66 1.23 -7.69
CA LEU A 144 -8.28 0.73 -7.75
C LEU A 144 -7.27 1.83 -7.44
N PHE A 145 -6.22 1.43 -6.73
CA PHE A 145 -5.12 2.27 -6.30
C PHE A 145 -3.81 1.66 -6.74
N LYS A 146 -2.89 2.54 -7.14
CA LYS A 146 -1.47 2.23 -7.20
C LYS A 146 -0.79 2.92 -6.05
N GLY A 147 0.06 2.20 -5.34
CA GLY A 147 0.86 2.79 -4.28
C GLY A 147 2.25 2.18 -4.19
N THR A 148 3.07 2.82 -3.37
CA THR A 148 4.45 2.44 -3.09
C THR A 148 4.54 1.94 -1.64
N VAL A 149 5.11 0.75 -1.43
CA VAL A 149 5.33 0.20 -0.08
C VAL A 149 6.27 1.11 0.69
N ASP A 150 5.83 1.65 1.82
CA ASP A 150 6.60 2.62 2.59
C ASP A 150 7.46 1.97 3.67
N ASN A 151 7.02 0.84 4.24
CA ASN A 151 7.76 0.11 5.26
C ASN A 151 8.80 -0.88 4.70
N PRO A 152 9.93 -1.11 5.40
CA PRO A 152 10.70 -2.34 5.23
C PRO A 152 9.88 -3.52 5.74
N LEU A 153 9.76 -4.58 4.94
CA LEU A 153 8.94 -5.76 5.29
C LEU A 153 9.81 -6.93 5.74
N VAL A 154 9.42 -7.60 6.82
CA VAL A 154 10.19 -8.69 7.43
C VAL A 154 10.22 -9.91 6.51
N GLU A 155 9.06 -10.28 5.97
CA GLU A 155 8.88 -11.51 5.20
C GLU A 155 9.11 -11.32 3.70
N THR A 156 9.83 -10.25 3.31
CA THR A 156 10.17 -9.87 1.93
C THR A 156 10.58 -11.07 1.06
N ARG A 157 11.36 -12.00 1.62
CA ARG A 157 11.86 -13.18 0.87
C ARG A 157 10.76 -14.17 0.50
N LEU A 158 9.66 -14.21 1.27
CA LEU A 158 8.55 -15.12 1.08
C LEU A 158 7.48 -14.51 0.18
N HIS A 159 7.07 -13.27 0.41
CA HIS A 159 6.00 -12.64 -0.38
C HIS A 159 6.51 -11.72 -1.50
N GLY A 160 7.83 -11.51 -1.61
CA GLY A 160 8.46 -10.81 -2.73
C GLY A 160 8.35 -9.28 -2.73
N LEU A 161 7.57 -8.67 -1.81
CA LEU A 161 7.44 -7.22 -1.68
C LEU A 161 8.57 -6.62 -0.86
N LYS A 162 9.12 -5.52 -1.33
CA LYS A 162 10.14 -4.70 -0.66
C LYS A 162 9.63 -3.29 -0.44
N GLN A 163 10.28 -2.58 0.48
CA GLN A 163 10.15 -1.13 0.56
C GLN A 163 10.44 -0.50 -0.80
N SER A 164 9.66 0.51 -1.16
CA SER A 164 9.68 1.22 -2.44
C SER A 164 9.17 0.43 -3.65
N ASP A 165 8.71 -0.82 -3.49
CA ASP A 165 8.03 -1.51 -4.59
C ASP A 165 6.66 -0.88 -4.86
N GLU A 166 6.31 -0.82 -6.14
CA GLU A 166 4.97 -0.43 -6.58
C GLU A 166 4.02 -1.63 -6.52
N MET A 167 2.80 -1.40 -6.08
CA MET A 167 1.75 -2.42 -6.05
C MET A 167 0.39 -1.82 -6.37
N ILE A 168 -0.51 -2.66 -6.88
CA ILE A 168 -1.91 -2.32 -7.16
C ILE A 168 -2.81 -3.00 -6.14
N PHE A 169 -3.82 -2.28 -5.66
CA PHE A 169 -4.80 -2.80 -4.72
C PHE A 169 -6.17 -2.14 -4.91
N ASN A 170 -7.22 -2.87 -4.55
CA ASN A 170 -8.59 -2.37 -4.49
C ASN A 170 -8.90 -1.72 -3.11
N GLU A 171 -9.87 -0.81 -3.04
CA GLU A 171 -10.39 -0.21 -1.81
C GLU A 171 -10.81 -1.20 -0.72
N ASP A 172 -11.18 -2.43 -1.09
CA ASP A 172 -11.51 -3.49 -0.15
C ASP A 172 -10.30 -3.99 0.65
N HIS A 173 -9.08 -3.80 0.15
CA HIS A 173 -7.86 -4.18 0.87
C HIS A 173 -7.41 -3.12 1.90
N ILE A 174 -8.03 -1.94 1.90
CA ILE A 174 -7.64 -0.84 2.79
C ILE A 174 -8.13 -1.11 4.21
N LEU A 175 -7.19 -1.27 5.13
CA LEU A 175 -7.45 -1.61 6.54
C LEU A 175 -7.43 -0.38 7.45
N ALA A 176 -6.67 0.65 7.08
CA ALA A 176 -6.64 1.94 7.78
C ALA A 176 -6.18 3.06 6.84
N VAL A 177 -6.46 4.31 7.22
CA VAL A 177 -5.85 5.50 6.63
C VAL A 177 -5.07 6.21 7.73
N HIS A 178 -3.83 6.60 7.47
CA HIS A 178 -2.96 7.15 8.52
C HIS A 178 -3.50 8.47 9.06
N ASP A 179 -3.41 8.64 10.38
CA ASP A 179 -4.05 9.73 11.11
C ASP A 179 -3.57 11.13 10.72
N ILE A 180 -2.35 11.23 10.17
CA ILE A 180 -1.80 12.48 9.65
C ILE A 180 -2.69 13.11 8.55
N HIS A 181 -3.53 12.31 7.89
CA HIS A 181 -4.42 12.77 6.82
C HIS A 181 -5.82 13.13 7.29
N ARG A 182 -6.16 12.96 8.58
CA ARG A 182 -7.53 13.18 9.10
C ARG A 182 -8.10 14.55 8.73
N GLN A 183 -7.33 15.61 8.93
CA GLN A 183 -7.79 16.98 8.60
C GLN A 183 -8.02 17.15 7.10
N GLN A 184 -7.12 16.62 6.27
CA GLN A 184 -7.23 16.70 4.81
C GLN A 184 -8.45 15.92 4.29
N LEU A 185 -8.72 14.73 4.86
CA LEU A 185 -9.88 13.92 4.50
C LEU A 185 -11.18 14.66 4.79
N VAL A 186 -11.33 15.20 6.00
CA VAL A 186 -12.55 15.92 6.40
C VAL A 186 -12.72 17.22 5.62
N ALA A 187 -11.62 17.93 5.32
CA ALA A 187 -11.67 19.16 4.54
C ALA A 187 -12.11 18.95 3.08
N GLY A 188 -11.96 17.74 2.54
CA GLY A 188 -12.40 17.38 1.19
C GLY A 188 -13.86 16.91 1.11
N MET A 189 -14.54 16.73 2.25
CA MET A 189 -15.89 16.19 2.29
C MET A 189 -16.96 17.23 1.98
N GLU A 190 -17.93 16.82 1.15
CA GLU A 190 -19.15 17.59 0.94
C GLU A 190 -20.13 17.40 2.12
N VAL A 191 -21.16 18.24 2.19
CA VAL A 191 -22.18 18.19 3.26
C VAL A 191 -22.82 16.80 3.39
N ALA A 192 -23.05 16.11 2.27
CA ALA A 192 -23.61 14.77 2.27
C ALA A 192 -22.65 13.74 2.91
N ASP A 193 -21.35 13.83 2.58
CA ASP A 193 -20.32 12.96 3.15
C ASP A 193 -20.16 13.21 4.66
N LEU A 194 -20.17 14.48 5.10
CA LEU A 194 -20.09 14.81 6.52
C LEU A 194 -21.27 14.23 7.32
N LYS A 195 -22.47 14.19 6.73
CA LYS A 195 -23.64 13.54 7.35
C LYS A 195 -23.45 12.02 7.45
N GLU A 196 -22.98 11.37 6.38
CA GLU A 196 -22.70 9.93 6.38
C GLU A 196 -21.62 9.58 7.42
N LEU A 197 -20.55 10.38 7.48
CA LEU A 197 -19.49 10.21 8.48
C LEU A 197 -20.03 10.38 9.90
N ALA A 198 -20.87 11.39 10.15
CA ALA A 198 -21.47 11.60 11.45
C ALA A 198 -22.39 10.44 11.88
N GLN A 199 -23.19 9.90 10.94
CA GLN A 199 -24.02 8.71 11.19
C GLN A 199 -23.18 7.50 11.54
N TRP A 200 -22.08 7.27 10.83
CA TRP A 200 -21.16 6.17 11.13
C TRP A 200 -20.48 6.35 12.50
N VAL A 201 -20.04 7.56 12.85
CA VAL A 201 -19.46 7.81 14.19
C VAL A 201 -20.50 7.57 15.30
N ALA A 202 -21.77 7.90 15.07
CA ALA A 202 -22.85 7.63 16.03
C ALA A 202 -23.08 6.12 16.20
N SER A 203 -23.03 5.33 15.12
CA SER A 203 -23.22 3.87 15.21
C SER A 203 -22.09 3.18 15.99
N LEU A 204 -20.87 3.72 15.98
CA LEU A 204 -19.77 3.21 16.81
C LEU A 204 -19.95 3.45 18.31
N ARG A 205 -20.73 4.47 18.70
CA ARG A 205 -20.96 4.81 20.12
C ARG A 205 -22.11 4.03 20.75
N GLY A 206 -22.88 3.28 19.95
CA GLY A 206 -24.12 2.64 20.39
C GLY A 206 -25.28 3.62 20.57
N ASP A 207 -25.18 4.84 20.03
CA ASP A 207 -26.20 5.89 20.11
C ASP A 207 -27.22 5.82 18.94
N ALA A 208 -27.45 4.63 18.38
CA ALA A 208 -28.36 4.40 17.25
C ALA A 208 -29.72 3.84 17.69
#